data_AF-A0A834P315-F1
#
_entry.id   AF-A0A834P315-F1
#
_cell.length_a   1.000
_cell.length_b   1.000
_cell.length_c   1.000
_cell.angle_alpha   90.00
_cell.angle_beta   90.00
_cell.angle_gamma   90.00
#
_symmetry.space_group_name_H-M   'P 1'
#
loop_
_entity.id
_entity.type
_entity.pdbx_description
1 polymer ?
#
loop_
_entity_poly.entity_id
_entity_poly.type
_entity_poly.pdbx_seq_one_letter_code
_entity_poly.pdbx_strand_id
1 'polypeptide(L)'
;MGSETVSPVKYFLSGGFGGICTVVAGHPLDTIKVRLQTMPITKPNEKPLYTGTLDCAKKTITKEGIRGLYKGMGAPLVGVAPIFAMSFLGYGVGKKLQQKSPDDKLTIPQLFYAGAFSGIFTTIIMAPGERIKCLLQIQHADAEKRYKGPFDCAKQLYREGGLRSIYKV
;
A
#
# COMPACT_ATOMS: atom_id res chain seq x y z
N MET A 1 -29.83 -0.50 -30.20
CA MET A 1 -29.10 -0.39 -28.92
C MET A 1 -27.70 0.11 -29.24
N GLY A 2 -27.48 1.42 -29.15
CA GLY A 2 -26.19 2.04 -29.48
C GLY A 2 -25.17 1.68 -28.41
N SER A 3 -24.04 1.11 -28.83
CA SER A 3 -22.88 0.93 -27.97
C SER A 3 -22.33 2.32 -27.64
N GLU A 4 -22.71 2.89 -26.48
CA GLU A 4 -22.06 4.08 -25.95
C GLU A 4 -20.60 3.72 -25.68
N THR A 5 -19.72 4.18 -26.56
CA THR A 5 -18.28 4.15 -26.36
C THR A 5 -17.94 5.18 -25.29
N VAL A 6 -18.14 4.82 -24.03
CA VAL A 6 -17.75 5.65 -22.89
C VAL A 6 -16.23 5.87 -22.98
N SER A 7 -15.83 7.14 -23.03
CA SER A 7 -14.42 7.54 -23.23
C SER A 7 -13.49 6.87 -22.20
N PRO A 8 -12.33 6.31 -22.62
CA PRO A 8 -11.32 5.76 -21.72
C PRO A 8 -10.91 6.73 -20.60
N VAL A 9 -10.96 8.03 -20.87
CA VAL A 9 -10.68 9.10 -19.90
C VAL A 9 -11.75 9.12 -18.79
N LYS A 10 -13.02 8.91 -19.12
CA LYS A 10 -14.11 8.85 -18.12
C LYS A 10 -13.91 7.67 -17.18
N TYR A 11 -13.54 6.49 -17.69
CA TYR A 11 -13.22 5.32 -16.86
C TYR A 11 -11.98 5.52 -16.00
N PHE A 12 -10.94 6.15 -16.56
CA PHE A 12 -9.72 6.47 -15.82
C PHE A 12 -10.01 7.42 -14.65
N LEU A 13 -10.77 8.49 -14.89
CA LEU A 13 -11.11 9.47 -13.85
C LEU A 13 -12.06 8.91 -12.80
N SER A 14 -13.10 8.17 -13.20
CA SER A 14 -14.05 7.56 -12.26
C SER A 14 -13.39 6.46 -11.43
N GLY A 15 -12.56 5.62 -12.05
CA GLY A 15 -11.76 4.61 -11.36
C GLY A 15 -10.72 5.22 -10.42
N GLY A 16 -10.03 6.28 -10.86
CA GLY A 16 -9.06 7.00 -10.04
C GLY A 16 -9.71 7.65 -8.82
N PHE A 17 -10.84 8.33 -9.00
CA PHE A 17 -11.60 8.92 -7.90
C PHE A 17 -12.11 7.84 -6.92
N GLY A 18 -12.67 6.76 -7.44
CA GLY A 18 -13.08 5.61 -6.62
C GLY A 18 -11.92 5.05 -5.80
N GLY A 19 -10.74 4.89 -6.40
CA GLY A 19 -9.53 4.44 -5.71
C GLY A 19 -9.09 5.38 -4.59
N ILE A 20 -9.13 6.70 -4.82
CA ILE A 20 -8.84 7.70 -3.78
C ILE A 20 -9.83 7.58 -2.63
N CYS A 21 -11.14 7.49 -2.92
CA CYS A 21 -12.17 7.32 -1.89
C CYS A 21 -11.95 6.05 -1.06
N THR A 22 -11.59 4.92 -1.70
CA THR A 22 -11.25 3.67 -1.02
C THR A 22 -10.07 3.86 -0.07
N VAL A 23 -8.99 4.51 -0.53
CA VAL A 23 -7.81 4.77 0.32
C VAL A 23 -8.21 5.67 1.48
N VAL A 24 -8.91 6.78 1.25
CA VAL A 24 -9.30 7.71 2.32
C VAL A 24 -10.21 7.05 3.37
N ALA A 25 -11.14 6.20 2.94
CA ALA A 25 -12.02 5.48 3.86
C ALA A 25 -11.30 4.38 4.65
N GLY A 26 -10.38 3.64 4.01
CA GLY A 26 -9.68 2.51 4.63
C GLY A 26 -8.44 2.88 5.44
N HIS A 27 -7.79 4.01 5.13
CA HIS A 27 -6.49 4.38 5.71
C HIS A 27 -6.48 4.54 7.25
N PRO A 28 -7.55 4.99 7.92
CA PRO A 28 -7.61 5.00 9.38
C PRO A 28 -7.45 3.60 10.00
N LEU A 29 -8.11 2.59 9.43
CA LEU A 29 -8.02 1.20 9.90
C LEU A 29 -6.64 0.62 9.60
N ASP A 30 -6.08 0.92 8.43
CA ASP A 30 -4.71 0.54 8.07
C ASP A 30 -3.68 1.08 9.07
N THR A 31 -3.81 2.36 9.44
CA THR A 31 -2.89 3.00 10.39
C THR A 31 -2.97 2.34 11.77
N ILE A 32 -4.17 2.02 12.24
CA ILE A 32 -4.34 1.30 13.51
C ILE A 32 -3.75 -0.11 13.41
N LYS A 33 -4.03 -0.84 12.33
CA LYS A 33 -3.48 -2.19 12.07
C LYS A 33 -1.96 -2.17 12.12
N VAL A 34 -1.32 -1.28 11.35
CA VAL A 34 0.14 -1.20 11.29
C VAL A 34 0.71 -0.89 12.66
N ARG A 35 0.17 0.11 13.38
CA ARG A 35 0.64 0.46 14.74
C ARG A 35 0.54 -0.70 15.73
N LEU A 36 -0.51 -1.50 15.67
CA LEU A 36 -0.65 -2.70 16.50
C LEU A 36 0.36 -3.79 16.11
N GLN A 37 0.56 -4.02 14.81
CA GLN A 37 1.49 -5.04 14.32
C GLN A 37 2.96 -4.69 14.54
N THR A 38 3.28 -3.40 14.62
CA THR A 38 4.64 -2.89 14.78
C THR A 38 4.94 -2.39 16.19
N MET A 39 4.00 -2.53 17.14
CA MET A 39 4.23 -2.09 18.51
C MET A 39 5.38 -2.90 19.13
N PRO A 40 6.21 -2.28 19.99
CA PRO A 40 7.31 -2.99 20.64
C PRO A 40 6.79 -4.16 21.46
N ILE A 41 7.55 -5.25 21.50
CA ILE A 41 7.24 -6.43 22.32
C ILE A 41 7.24 -5.99 23.79
N THR A 42 6.12 -6.23 24.47
CA THR A 42 5.94 -5.92 25.88
C THR A 42 6.92 -6.75 26.72
N LYS A 43 7.74 -6.08 27.54
CA LYS A 43 8.62 -6.77 28.49
C LYS A 43 7.82 -7.36 29.66
N PRO A 44 8.34 -8.39 30.36
CA PRO A 44 7.72 -8.86 31.60
C PRO A 44 7.54 -7.70 32.59
N ASN A 45 6.34 -7.54 33.13
CA ASN A 45 5.89 -6.45 34.03
C ASN A 45 5.63 -5.06 33.40
N GLU A 46 5.67 -4.91 32.07
CA GLU A 46 5.20 -3.68 31.41
C GLU A 46 3.81 -3.85 30.81
N LYS A 47 3.05 -2.75 30.68
CA LYS A 47 1.79 -2.75 29.93
C LYS A 47 2.10 -2.53 28.44
N PRO A 48 1.40 -3.22 27.52
CA PRO A 48 1.59 -3.00 26.10
C PRO A 48 1.26 -1.54 25.74
N LEU A 49 1.95 -1.00 24.74
CA LEU A 49 1.72 0.36 24.24
C LEU A 49 0.24 0.55 23.86
N TYR A 50 -0.36 -0.48 23.27
CA TYR A 50 -1.78 -0.57 22.93
C TYR A 50 -2.38 -1.86 23.48
N THR A 51 -3.50 -1.77 24.19
CA THR A 51 -4.23 -2.95 24.68
C THR A 51 -5.18 -3.54 23.62
N GLY A 52 -5.40 -2.82 22.53
CA GLY A 52 -6.20 -3.25 21.40
C GLY A 52 -6.51 -2.12 20.42
N THR A 53 -7.36 -2.40 19.43
CA THR A 53 -7.72 -1.49 18.34
C THR A 53 -8.34 -0.18 18.82
N LEU A 54 -9.30 -0.24 19.75
CA LEU A 54 -9.96 0.96 20.27
C LEU A 54 -9.02 1.82 21.11
N ASP A 55 -8.14 1.19 21.89
CA ASP A 55 -7.12 1.89 22.69
C ASP A 55 -6.10 2.58 21.77
N CYS A 56 -5.66 1.91 20.71
CA CYS A 56 -4.79 2.49 19.68
C CYS A 56 -5.43 3.69 18.97
N ALA A 57 -6.69 3.56 18.57
CA ALA A 57 -7.45 4.64 17.93
C ALA A 57 -7.58 5.86 18.87
N LYS A 58 -8.02 5.63 20.12
CA LYS A 58 -8.20 6.68 21.12
C LYS A 58 -6.89 7.39 21.41
N LYS A 59 -5.82 6.65 21.72
CA LYS A 59 -4.49 7.23 21.98
C LYS A 59 -3.95 8.01 20.77
N THR A 60 -4.17 7.52 19.55
CA THR A 60 -3.74 8.21 18.34
C THR A 60 -4.48 9.52 18.17
N ILE A 61 -5.81 9.55 18.33
CA ILE A 61 -6.60 10.78 18.20
C ILE A 61 -6.25 11.78 19.31
N THR A 62 -6.08 11.33 20.55
CA THR A 62 -5.75 12.22 21.68
C THR A 62 -4.35 12.82 21.54
N LYS A 63 -3.37 12.07 21.04
CA LYS A 63 -1.96 12.54 20.94
C LYS A 63 -1.61 13.24 19.64
N GLU A 64 -2.17 12.78 18.51
CA GLU A 64 -1.81 13.25 17.16
C GLU A 64 -2.98 13.94 16.43
N GLY A 65 -4.16 13.97 17.04
CA GLY A 65 -5.39 14.40 16.38
C GLY A 65 -5.87 13.42 15.31
N ILE A 66 -6.98 13.77 14.66
CA ILE A 66 -7.56 12.99 13.55
C ILE A 66 -6.56 12.80 12.40
N ARG A 67 -5.72 13.80 12.14
CA ARG A 67 -4.67 13.71 11.11
C ARG A 67 -3.65 12.60 11.38
N GLY A 68 -3.48 12.17 12.63
CA GLY A 68 -2.64 11.02 12.99
C GLY A 68 -3.10 9.71 12.35
N LEU A 69 -4.41 9.53 12.13
CA LEU A 69 -4.98 8.35 11.46
C LEU A 69 -4.68 8.31 9.96
N TYR A 70 -4.25 9.43 9.38
CA TYR A 70 -3.96 9.60 7.96
C TYR A 70 -2.46 9.63 7.63
N LYS A 71 -1.62 9.34 8.63
CA LYS A 71 -0.17 9.36 8.49
C LYS A 71 0.29 8.28 7.51
N GLY A 72 1.19 8.64 6.60
CA GLY A 72 1.70 7.72 5.58
C GLY A 72 0.78 7.48 4.38
N MET A 73 -0.39 8.13 4.28
CA MET A 73 -1.36 7.94 3.18
C MET A 73 -0.84 8.41 1.80
N GLY A 74 0.17 9.28 1.76
CA GLY A 74 0.71 9.77 0.48
C GLY A 74 1.30 8.66 -0.41
N ALA A 75 1.97 7.67 0.19
CA ALA A 75 2.55 6.55 -0.56
C ALA A 75 1.50 5.70 -1.28
N PRO A 76 0.43 5.20 -0.63
CA PRO A 76 -0.62 4.48 -1.33
C PRO A 76 -1.35 5.35 -2.36
N LEU A 77 -1.67 6.62 -2.07
CA LEU A 77 -2.37 7.48 -3.04
C LEU A 77 -1.61 7.65 -4.37
N VAL A 78 -0.28 7.85 -4.30
CA VAL A 78 0.56 7.98 -5.50
C VAL A 78 0.84 6.62 -6.15
N GLY A 79 0.91 5.55 -5.34
CA GLY A 79 1.25 4.21 -5.80
C GLY A 79 0.11 3.44 -6.47
N VAL A 80 -1.16 3.78 -6.21
CA VAL A 80 -2.34 3.02 -6.68
C VAL A 80 -2.32 2.81 -8.20
N ALA A 81 -2.22 3.88 -8.99
CA ALA A 81 -2.27 3.78 -10.44
C ALA A 81 -1.06 3.00 -11.03
N PRO A 82 0.19 3.28 -10.64
CA PRO A 82 1.34 2.47 -11.06
C PRO A 82 1.24 0.98 -10.68
N ILE A 83 0.79 0.66 -9.46
CA ILE A 83 0.63 -0.73 -9.00
C ILE A 83 -0.38 -1.47 -9.87
N PHE A 84 -1.54 -0.87 -10.14
CA PHE A 84 -2.54 -1.48 -11.01
C PHE A 84 -2.05 -1.64 -12.45
N ALA A 85 -1.37 -0.63 -13.01
CA ALA A 85 -0.79 -0.72 -14.35
C ALA A 85 0.20 -1.89 -14.47
N MET A 86 1.11 -2.04 -13.49
CA MET A 86 2.06 -3.14 -13.45
C MET A 86 1.39 -4.49 -13.22
N SER A 87 0.31 -4.53 -12.43
CA SER A 87 -0.50 -5.74 -12.22
C SER A 87 -1.17 -6.19 -13.52
N PHE A 88 -1.82 -5.28 -14.25
CA PHE A 88 -2.44 -5.60 -15.53
C PHE A 88 -1.42 -6.00 -16.59
N LEU A 89 -0.26 -5.34 -16.62
CA LEU A 89 0.85 -5.70 -17.48
C LEU A 89 1.33 -7.13 -17.19
N GLY A 90 1.68 -7.41 -15.93
CA GLY A 90 2.17 -8.72 -15.51
C GLY A 90 1.14 -9.82 -15.75
N TYR A 91 -0.15 -9.53 -15.49
CA TYR A 91 -1.23 -10.47 -15.75
C TYR A 91 -1.41 -10.74 -17.25
N GLY A 92 -1.34 -9.69 -18.09
CA GLY A 92 -1.40 -9.81 -19.54
C GLY A 92 -0.25 -10.66 -20.10
N VAL A 93 0.98 -10.41 -19.64
CA VAL A 93 2.15 -11.22 -20.00
C VAL A 93 2.00 -12.66 -19.52
N GLY A 94 1.60 -12.86 -18.27
CA GLY A 94 1.41 -14.19 -17.68
C GLY A 94 0.36 -15.03 -18.42
N LYS A 95 -0.71 -14.40 -18.91
CA LYS A 95 -1.68 -15.05 -19.81
C LYS A 95 -1.07 -15.38 -21.17
N LYS A 96 -0.38 -14.41 -21.80
CA LYS A 96 0.21 -14.58 -23.14
C LYS A 96 1.26 -15.68 -23.19
N LEU A 97 2.00 -15.91 -22.09
CA LEU A 97 2.95 -17.02 -21.98
C LEU A 97 2.29 -18.40 -21.96
N GLN A 98 1.03 -18.49 -21.54
CA GLN A 98 0.28 -19.74 -21.40
C GLN A 98 -0.70 -19.98 -22.57
N GLN A 99 -1.07 -18.93 -23.30
CA GLN A 99 -1.96 -19.01 -24.47
C GLN A 99 -1.17 -19.41 -25.72
N LYS A 100 -1.65 -20.44 -26.43
CA LYS A 100 -1.12 -20.80 -27.76
C LYS A 100 -1.80 -20.05 -28.90
N SER A 101 -3.07 -19.69 -28.71
CA SER A 101 -3.89 -18.94 -29.67
C SER A 101 -4.67 -17.81 -28.98
N PRO A 102 -5.04 -16.72 -29.69
CA PRO A 102 -5.72 -15.56 -29.10
C PRO A 102 -7.08 -15.85 -28.46
N ASP A 103 -7.84 -16.81 -29.00
CA ASP A 103 -9.18 -17.16 -28.55
C ASP A 103 -9.21 -18.28 -27.49
N ASP A 104 -8.04 -18.74 -27.04
CA ASP A 104 -7.95 -19.87 -26.13
C ASP A 104 -8.38 -19.46 -24.72
N LYS A 105 -9.42 -20.12 -24.20
CA LYS A 105 -9.94 -19.87 -22.85
C LYS A 105 -9.04 -20.54 -21.83
N LEU A 106 -8.31 -19.74 -21.07
CA LEU A 106 -7.44 -20.21 -19.99
C LEU A 106 -8.26 -20.89 -18.88
N THR A 107 -7.74 -22.02 -18.42
CA THR A 107 -8.28 -22.75 -17.26
C THR A 107 -7.99 -22.01 -15.95
N ILE A 108 -8.74 -22.32 -14.88
CA ILE A 108 -8.58 -21.70 -13.56
C ILE A 108 -7.13 -21.77 -13.04
N PRO A 109 -6.39 -22.88 -13.15
CA PRO A 109 -4.98 -22.94 -12.73
C PRO A 109 -4.08 -21.99 -13.54
N GLN A 110 -4.33 -21.83 -14.83
CA GLN A 110 -3.54 -20.94 -15.68
C GLN A 110 -3.79 -19.46 -15.35
N LEU A 111 -5.04 -19.11 -15.04
CA LEU A 111 -5.40 -17.78 -14.53
C LEU A 111 -4.72 -17.52 -13.19
N PHE A 112 -4.66 -18.52 -12.31
CA PHE A 112 -3.92 -18.43 -11.05
C PHE A 112 -2.43 -18.17 -11.29
N TYR A 113 -1.76 -18.92 -12.16
CA TYR A 113 -0.35 -18.68 -12.47
C TYR A 113 -0.10 -17.32 -13.13
N ALA A 114 -1.01 -16.86 -13.99
CA ALA A 114 -0.93 -15.52 -14.56
C ALA A 114 -1.05 -14.42 -13.49
N GLY A 115 -1.93 -14.63 -12.49
CA GLY A 115 -2.05 -13.75 -11.33
C GLY A 115 -0.83 -13.80 -10.41
N ALA A 116 -0.28 -14.99 -10.16
CA ALA A 116 0.95 -15.13 -9.38
C ALA A 116 2.14 -14.43 -10.07
N PHE A 117 2.24 -14.55 -11.40
CA PHE A 117 3.25 -13.88 -12.20
C PHE A 117 3.11 -12.35 -12.16
N SER A 118 1.87 -11.83 -12.17
CA SER A 118 1.66 -10.39 -12.03
C SER A 118 2.16 -9.83 -10.70
N GLY A 119 2.12 -10.63 -9.64
CA GLY A 119 2.67 -10.30 -8.32
C GLY A 119 4.14 -9.91 -8.33
N ILE A 120 4.95 -10.48 -9.24
CA ILE A 120 6.37 -10.14 -9.37
C ILE A 120 6.52 -8.69 -9.86
N PHE A 121 5.71 -8.30 -10.85
CA PHE A 121 5.73 -6.96 -11.44
C PHE A 121 5.19 -5.91 -10.47
N THR A 122 4.14 -6.22 -9.72
CA THR A 122 3.59 -5.30 -8.73
C THR A 122 4.55 -5.05 -7.58
N THR A 123 5.27 -6.09 -7.13
CA THR A 123 6.21 -6.02 -6.00
C THR A 123 7.30 -4.98 -6.20
N ILE A 124 7.76 -4.76 -7.45
CA ILE A 124 8.79 -3.76 -7.78
C ILE A 124 8.37 -2.35 -7.33
N ILE A 125 7.10 -2.00 -7.49
CA ILE A 125 6.58 -0.68 -7.11
C ILE A 125 5.97 -0.69 -5.71
N MET A 126 5.33 -1.80 -5.33
CA MET A 126 4.60 -1.92 -4.08
C MET A 126 5.54 -1.98 -2.87
N ALA A 127 6.59 -2.81 -2.91
CA ALA A 127 7.52 -2.99 -1.81
C ALA A 127 8.14 -1.67 -1.27
N PRO A 128 8.72 -0.78 -2.10
CA PRO A 128 9.26 0.49 -1.62
C PRO A 128 8.18 1.40 -1.03
N GLY A 129 7.00 1.44 -1.65
CA GLY A 129 5.87 2.27 -1.21
C GLY A 129 5.30 1.82 0.14
N GLU A 130 5.11 0.51 0.32
CA GLU A 130 4.64 -0.07 1.57
C GLU A 130 5.63 0.16 2.71
N ARG A 131 6.93 -0.01 2.44
CA ARG A 131 7.94 0.27 3.46
C ARG A 131 7.89 1.71 3.95
N ILE A 132 7.84 2.68 3.03
CA ILE A 132 7.77 4.10 3.37
C ILE A 132 6.49 4.39 4.17
N LYS A 133 5.34 3.86 3.73
CA LYS A 133 4.05 3.96 4.43
C LYS A 133 4.18 3.47 5.88
N CYS A 134 4.67 2.24 6.07
CA CYS A 134 4.81 1.62 7.38
C CYS A 134 5.73 2.42 8.30
N LEU A 135 6.91 2.83 7.83
CA LEU A 135 7.85 3.65 8.62
C LEU A 135 7.25 4.98 9.06
N LEU A 136 6.44 5.61 8.21
CA LEU A 136 5.72 6.84 8.58
C LEU A 136 4.63 6.59 9.62
N GLN A 137 3.91 5.46 9.54
CA GLN A 137 2.83 5.09 10.45
C GLN A 137 3.32 4.69 11.85
N ILE A 138 4.51 4.08 11.93
CA ILE A 138 5.17 3.67 13.18
C ILE A 138 5.59 4.88 14.03
N GLN A 139 5.90 6.02 13.42
CA GLN A 139 6.32 7.19 14.19
C GLN A 139 5.17 7.73 15.05
N HIS A 140 5.41 7.84 16.36
CA HIS A 140 4.48 8.40 17.34
C HIS A 140 4.79 9.88 17.63
N ALA A 141 3.83 10.62 18.19
CA ALA A 141 4.04 12.03 18.59
C ALA A 141 5.03 12.22 19.74
N ASP A 142 5.13 11.26 20.66
CA ASP A 142 5.97 11.38 21.86
C ASP A 142 7.46 11.06 21.61
N ALA A 143 7.81 10.58 20.40
CA ALA A 143 9.18 10.28 19.99
C ALA A 143 9.65 11.34 18.99
N GLU A 144 10.97 11.61 18.93
CA GLU A 144 11.51 12.51 17.91
C GLU A 144 11.12 12.04 16.50
N LYS A 145 10.58 12.98 15.71
CA LYS A 145 10.14 12.72 14.34
C LYS A 145 11.37 12.47 13.45
N ARG A 146 11.69 11.20 13.20
CA ARG A 146 12.76 10.76 12.30
C ARG A 146 12.52 11.14 10.84
N TYR A 147 11.27 11.08 10.37
CA TYR A 147 10.89 11.39 8.99
C TYR A 147 9.82 12.47 8.94
N LYS A 148 10.08 13.53 8.14
CA LYS A 148 9.15 14.65 7.93
C LYS A 148 8.03 14.32 6.94
N GLY A 149 8.21 13.31 6.10
CA GLY A 149 7.23 12.86 5.11
C GLY A 149 7.74 11.74 4.21
N PRO A 150 6.95 11.33 3.20
CA PRO A 150 7.29 10.20 2.31
C PRO A 150 8.59 10.40 1.54
N PHE A 151 8.80 11.59 0.98
CA PHE A 151 10.01 11.88 0.21
C PHE A 151 11.27 11.96 1.09
N ASP A 152 11.15 12.55 2.28
CA ASP A 152 12.24 12.62 3.25
C ASP A 152 12.61 11.21 3.76
N CYS A 153 11.61 10.36 4.02
CA CYS A 153 11.82 8.95 4.37
C CYS A 153 12.56 8.20 3.24
N ALA A 154 12.10 8.32 1.99
CA ALA A 154 12.76 7.70 0.84
C ALA A 154 14.21 8.15 0.68
N LYS A 155 14.48 9.46 0.83
CA LYS A 155 15.82 10.04 0.73
C LYS A 155 16.74 9.55 1.85
N GLN A 156 16.26 9.51 3.09
CA GLN A 156 17.05 9.01 4.22
C GLN A 156 17.36 7.52 4.07
N LEU A 157 16.38 6.69 3.72
CA LEU A 157 16.59 5.26 3.48
C LEU A 157 17.65 5.01 2.40
N TYR A 158 17.59 5.78 1.31
CA TYR A 158 18.59 5.70 0.24
C TYR A 158 20.00 6.07 0.75
N ARG A 159 20.12 7.09 1.60
CA ARG A 159 21.41 7.50 2.18
C ARG A 159 21.96 6.49 3.20
N GLU A 160 21.08 5.79 3.93
CA GLU A 160 21.49 4.81 4.95
C GLU A 160 21.99 3.49 4.34
N GLY A 161 21.41 3.02 3.24
CA GLY A 161 21.79 1.71 2.68
C GLY A 161 21.37 1.48 1.22
N GLY A 162 21.19 2.56 0.46
CA GLY A 162 20.86 2.51 -0.96
C GLY A 162 19.54 1.80 -1.25
N LEU A 163 19.47 1.18 -2.43
CA LEU A 163 18.27 0.47 -2.89
C LEU A 163 17.91 -0.73 -1.99
N ARG A 164 18.88 -1.43 -1.42
CA ARG A 164 18.61 -2.54 -0.49
C ARG A 164 17.84 -2.05 0.75
N SER A 165 18.17 -0.86 1.24
CA SER A 165 17.43 -0.22 2.34
C SER A 165 16.11 0.41 1.91
N ILE A 166 15.69 0.31 0.66
CA ILE A 166 14.33 0.66 0.24
C ILE A 166 13.49 -0.60 0.08
N TYR A 167 14.08 -1.71 -0.37
CA TYR A 167 13.37 -2.97 -0.64
C TYR A 167 13.42 -4.01 0.49
N LYS A 168 14.11 -3.74 1.61
CA LYS A 168 14.05 -4.62 2.79
C LYS A 168 12.59 -4.74 3.27
N VAL A 169 12.10 -5.97 3.25
CA VAL A 169 10.81 -6.41 3.80
C VAL A 169 10.99 -6.72 5.28
#